data_AF-A0A7S1IRW8-F1
#
_entry.id   AF-A0A7S1IRW8-F1
#
_cell.length_a   1.000
_cell.length_b   1.000
_cell.length_c   1.000
_cell.angle_alpha   90.00
_cell.angle_beta   90.00
_cell.angle_gamma   90.00
#
_symmetry.space_group_name_H-M   'P 1'
#
loop_
_entity.id
_entity.type
_entity.pdbx_description
1 polymer ?
#
loop_
_entity_poly.entity_id
_entity_poly.type
_entity_poly.pdbx_seq_one_letter_code
_entity_poly.pdbx_strand_id
1 'polypeptide(L)'
;AKKVFNFVKQANLLPAFVKLLELYYTRHDVIILIIRCFDDLVVSQSMFCSEQETSLLFDTCLQLVKAYEVHYTSSKVKNATPVKNQDGGTTLLASPSKPGSLDSAEEDEELENLEALLDLLVHLMQWDMMDLSGEIGVRQFDIGMASFTGLTLVLRLITPAALQYPQVCQQFFKLLLVLVEFYPDQLPNLDPALLQSLLQAIVYAVENANTEVSKYGFKSITAIALYHCSTRHTSSLGQSDFFV
;
A
#
# COMPACT_ATOMS: atom_id res chain seq x y z
N ALA A 1 -20.73 9.24 13.78
CA ALA A 1 -19.54 8.37 13.66
C ALA A 1 -19.66 7.12 14.53
N LYS A 2 -19.43 7.20 15.86
CA LYS A 2 -19.32 6.03 16.76
C LYS A 2 -20.50 5.02 16.75
N LYS A 3 -21.74 5.47 16.56
CA LYS A 3 -22.92 4.58 16.44
C LYS A 3 -22.89 3.71 15.17
N VAL A 4 -22.34 4.23 14.08
CA VAL A 4 -22.24 3.51 12.79
C VAL A 4 -21.15 2.45 12.88
N PHE A 5 -19.98 2.79 13.41
CA PHE A 5 -18.92 1.80 13.65
C PHE A 5 -19.36 0.69 14.60
N ASN A 6 -20.06 1.05 15.70
CA ASN A 6 -20.63 0.07 16.61
C ASN A 6 -21.66 -0.84 15.92
N PHE A 7 -22.48 -0.31 15.01
CA PHE A 7 -23.39 -1.13 14.21
C PHE A 7 -22.61 -2.09 13.30
N VAL A 8 -21.60 -1.60 12.57
CA VAL A 8 -20.75 -2.41 11.68
C VAL A 8 -20.04 -3.54 12.44
N LYS A 9 -19.52 -3.23 13.64
CA LYS A 9 -18.89 -4.19 14.54
C LYS A 9 -19.90 -5.20 15.11
N GLN A 10 -21.02 -4.73 15.66
CA GLN A 10 -22.05 -5.58 16.27
C GLN A 10 -22.72 -6.51 15.27
N ALA A 11 -22.92 -6.04 14.04
CA ALA A 11 -23.47 -6.83 12.95
C ALA A 11 -22.42 -7.75 12.30
N ASN A 12 -21.18 -7.79 12.81
CA ASN A 12 -20.08 -8.60 12.30
C ASN A 12 -19.85 -8.41 10.79
N LEU A 13 -20.00 -7.18 10.31
CA LEU A 13 -19.96 -6.87 8.89
C LEU A 13 -18.53 -6.83 8.35
N LEU A 14 -17.54 -6.49 9.19
CA LEU A 14 -16.13 -6.39 8.78
C LEU A 14 -15.60 -7.69 8.14
N PRO A 15 -15.70 -8.88 8.77
CA PRO A 15 -15.28 -10.12 8.12
C PRO A 15 -16.24 -10.56 7.00
N ALA A 16 -17.51 -10.14 7.05
CA ALA A 16 -18.47 -10.46 6.00
C ALA A 16 -18.11 -9.76 4.68
N PHE A 17 -17.61 -8.52 4.74
CA PHE A 17 -17.16 -7.80 3.55
C PHE A 17 -15.95 -8.43 2.87
N VAL A 18 -15.00 -8.97 3.63
CA VAL A 18 -13.86 -9.72 3.06
C VAL A 18 -14.39 -10.93 2.28
N LYS A 19 -15.31 -11.70 2.87
CA LYS A 19 -15.94 -12.84 2.18
C LYS A 19 -16.79 -12.42 0.98
N LEU A 20 -17.45 -11.27 1.06
CA LEU A 20 -18.21 -10.72 -0.06
C LEU A 20 -17.29 -10.34 -1.22
N LEU A 21 -16.12 -9.77 -0.94
CA LEU A 21 -15.12 -9.48 -1.98
C LEU A 21 -14.63 -10.78 -2.64
N GLU A 22 -14.33 -11.81 -1.85
CA GLU A 22 -13.95 -13.14 -2.37
C GLU A 22 -15.06 -13.79 -3.21
N LEU A 23 -16.34 -13.57 -2.85
CA LEU A 23 -17.48 -14.16 -3.55
C LEU A 23 -17.87 -13.37 -4.81
N TYR A 24 -17.68 -12.05 -4.79
CA TYR A 24 -18.02 -11.13 -5.88
C TYR A 24 -16.78 -10.60 -6.62
N TYR A 25 -15.67 -11.35 -6.62
CA TYR A 25 -14.41 -10.94 -7.28
C TYR A 25 -14.54 -10.69 -8.79
N THR A 26 -15.64 -11.11 -9.42
CA THR A 26 -15.94 -10.88 -10.84
C THR A 26 -16.84 -9.67 -11.10
N ARG A 27 -17.29 -8.97 -10.06
CA ARG A 27 -18.21 -7.83 -10.16
C ARG A 27 -17.55 -6.55 -9.67
N HIS A 28 -17.00 -5.77 -10.60
CA HIS A 28 -16.33 -4.50 -10.31
C HIS A 28 -17.14 -3.58 -9.41
N ASP A 29 -18.41 -3.33 -9.76
CA ASP A 29 -19.31 -2.45 -8.97
C ASP A 29 -19.35 -2.80 -7.48
N VAL A 30 -19.28 -4.09 -7.15
CA VAL A 30 -19.35 -4.54 -5.76
C VAL A 30 -17.99 -4.35 -5.08
N ILE A 31 -16.90 -4.66 -5.79
CA ILE A 31 -15.53 -4.54 -5.27
C ILE A 31 -15.22 -3.08 -4.93
N ILE A 32 -15.48 -2.15 -5.86
CA ILE A 32 -15.19 -0.73 -5.65
C ILE A 32 -16.01 -0.16 -4.49
N LEU A 33 -17.28 -0.56 -4.35
CA LEU A 33 -18.13 -0.15 -3.23
C LEU A 33 -17.63 -0.69 -1.89
N ILE A 34 -17.14 -1.93 -1.86
CA ILE A 34 -16.55 -2.52 -0.66
C ILE A 34 -15.29 -1.75 -0.28
N ILE A 35 -14.37 -1.51 -1.22
CA ILE A 35 -13.12 -0.79 -0.96
C ILE A 35 -13.41 0.64 -0.46
N ARG A 36 -14.25 1.40 -1.18
CA ARG A 36 -14.62 2.76 -0.80
C ARG A 36 -15.33 2.82 0.56
N CYS A 37 -16.17 1.84 0.87
CA CYS A 37 -16.81 1.78 2.19
C CYS A 37 -15.79 1.63 3.33
N PHE A 38 -14.72 0.85 3.12
CA PHE A 38 -13.65 0.73 4.10
C PHE A 38 -12.79 1.99 4.18
N ASP A 39 -12.53 2.63 3.04
CA ASP A 39 -11.79 3.90 3.00
C ASP A 39 -12.54 5.00 3.77
N ASP A 40 -13.83 5.16 3.50
CA ASP A 40 -14.71 6.07 4.25
C ASP A 40 -14.75 5.72 5.74
N LEU A 41 -14.72 4.43 6.09
CA LEU A 41 -14.70 3.99 7.49
C LEU A 41 -13.39 4.40 8.17
N VAL A 42 -12.24 4.16 7.53
CA VAL A 42 -10.92 4.56 8.02
C VAL A 42 -10.83 6.07 8.22
N VAL A 43 -11.20 6.84 7.20
CA VAL A 43 -11.17 8.31 7.25
C VAL A 43 -12.11 8.84 8.33
N SER A 44 -13.34 8.33 8.42
CA SER A 44 -14.37 8.84 9.34
C SER A 44 -14.21 8.38 10.80
N GLN A 45 -13.60 7.22 11.05
CA GLN A 45 -13.41 6.68 12.40
C GLN A 45 -12.05 6.97 13.01
N SER A 46 -11.12 7.55 12.22
CA SER A 46 -9.75 7.88 12.65
C SER A 46 -9.62 8.52 14.03
N MET A 47 -10.57 9.38 14.42
CA MET A 47 -10.57 10.10 15.70
C MET A 47 -11.42 9.47 16.82
N PHE A 48 -12.14 8.37 16.57
CA PHE A 48 -13.19 7.88 17.48
C PHE A 48 -13.08 6.41 17.91
N CYS A 49 -12.18 5.65 17.29
CA CYS A 49 -11.92 4.25 17.62
C CYS A 49 -11.05 4.09 18.87
N SER A 50 -11.27 3.01 19.61
CA SER A 50 -10.34 2.52 20.63
C SER A 50 -9.23 1.67 20.00
N GLU A 51 -8.13 1.42 20.73
CA GLU A 51 -6.98 0.61 20.26
C GLU A 51 -7.40 -0.75 19.69
N GLN A 52 -8.31 -1.46 20.36
CA GLN A 52 -8.83 -2.76 19.90
C GLN A 52 -9.62 -2.65 18.59
N GLU A 53 -10.30 -1.52 18.38
CA GLU A 53 -11.12 -1.26 17.20
C GLU A 53 -10.26 -0.86 16.01
N THR A 54 -9.22 -0.06 16.26
CA THR A 54 -8.17 0.26 15.28
C THR A 54 -7.49 -1.02 14.80
N SER A 55 -7.04 -1.89 15.71
CA SER A 55 -6.39 -3.15 15.35
C SER A 55 -7.30 -4.06 14.50
N LEU A 56 -8.57 -4.19 14.88
CA LEU A 56 -9.54 -4.98 14.11
C LEU A 56 -9.77 -4.40 12.71
N LEU A 57 -9.92 -3.07 12.60
CA LEU A 57 -10.15 -2.42 11.31
C LEU A 57 -8.90 -2.53 10.42
N PHE A 58 -7.71 -2.35 10.98
CA PHE A 58 -6.45 -2.48 10.26
C PHE A 58 -6.25 -3.90 9.73
N ASP A 59 -6.43 -4.92 10.58
CA ASP A 59 -6.32 -6.32 10.18
C ASP A 59 -7.35 -6.67 9.09
N THR A 60 -8.59 -6.21 9.23
CA THR A 60 -9.63 -6.44 8.21
C THR A 60 -9.27 -5.78 6.88
N CYS A 61 -8.76 -4.54 6.90
CA CYS A 61 -8.32 -3.86 5.67
C CYS A 61 -7.18 -4.61 4.99
N LEU A 62 -6.20 -5.10 5.76
CA LEU A 62 -5.11 -5.91 5.21
C LEU A 62 -5.64 -7.24 4.63
N GLN A 63 -6.61 -7.89 5.27
CA GLN A 63 -7.26 -9.08 4.72
C GLN A 63 -7.99 -8.77 3.41
N LEU A 64 -8.67 -7.62 3.33
CA LEU A 64 -9.37 -7.15 2.13
C LEU A 64 -8.40 -6.91 0.96
N VAL A 65 -7.28 -6.23 1.22
CA VAL A 65 -6.23 -6.00 0.21
C VAL A 65 -5.60 -7.32 -0.25
N LYS A 66 -5.33 -8.25 0.68
CA LYS A 66 -4.81 -9.60 0.37
C LYS A 66 -5.79 -10.40 -0.50
N ALA A 67 -7.08 -10.37 -0.16
CA ALA A 67 -8.11 -11.05 -0.95
C ALA A 67 -8.13 -10.49 -2.39
N TYR A 68 -8.09 -9.17 -2.55
CA TYR A 68 -8.00 -8.55 -3.88
C TYR A 68 -6.74 -8.96 -4.65
N GLU A 69 -5.56 -8.94 -4.01
CA GLU A 69 -4.27 -9.31 -4.63
C GLU A 69 -4.30 -10.71 -5.25
N VAL A 70 -4.86 -11.68 -4.53
CA VAL A 70 -4.98 -13.07 -5.01
C VAL A 70 -5.79 -13.12 -6.31
N HIS A 71 -6.87 -12.35 -6.40
CA HIS A 71 -7.71 -12.28 -7.60
C HIS A 71 -7.05 -11.50 -8.73
N TYR A 72 -6.42 -10.35 -8.43
CA TYR A 72 -5.69 -9.52 -9.39
C TYR A 72 -4.56 -10.29 -10.08
N THR A 73 -3.76 -11.03 -9.29
CA THR A 73 -2.65 -11.85 -9.82
C THR A 73 -3.18 -13.03 -10.64
N SER A 74 -4.29 -13.64 -10.20
CA SER A 74 -4.94 -14.74 -10.93
C SER A 74 -5.54 -14.29 -12.27
N SER A 75 -6.01 -13.05 -12.39
CA SER A 75 -6.47 -12.44 -13.64
C SER A 75 -5.30 -12.28 -14.63
N LYS A 76 -4.17 -11.72 -14.18
CA LYS A 76 -2.95 -11.54 -15.00
C LYS A 76 -2.36 -12.87 -15.49
N VAL A 77 -2.38 -13.93 -14.68
CA VAL A 77 -1.89 -15.27 -15.06
C VAL A 77 -2.78 -15.91 -16.14
N LYS A 78 -4.09 -15.68 -16.13
CA LYS A 78 -4.99 -16.18 -17.19
C LYS A 78 -4.73 -15.52 -18.55
N ASN A 79 -4.27 -14.27 -18.52
CA ASN A 79 -3.92 -13.49 -19.72
C ASN A 79 -2.45 -13.68 -20.15
N ALA A 80 -1.64 -14.41 -19.37
CA ALA A 80 -0.31 -14.82 -19.76
C ALA A 80 -0.40 -15.89 -20.85
N THR A 81 -0.32 -15.46 -22.11
CA THR A 81 -0.17 -16.37 -23.24
C THR A 81 1.07 -17.25 -23.03
N PRO A 82 0.96 -18.58 -23.18
CA PRO A 82 2.13 -19.44 -23.14
C PRO A 82 2.98 -19.14 -24.38
N VAL A 83 4.12 -18.48 -24.18
CA VAL A 83 5.13 -18.33 -25.22
C VAL A 83 5.72 -19.71 -25.48
N LYS A 84 5.29 -20.34 -26.57
CA LYS A 84 5.95 -21.54 -27.09
C LYS A 84 7.28 -21.12 -27.69
N ASN A 85 8.36 -21.28 -26.92
CA ASN A 85 9.69 -21.30 -27.50
C ASN A 85 9.77 -22.50 -28.45
N GLN A 86 10.41 -22.34 -29.61
CA GLN A 86 10.50 -23.37 -30.66
C GLN A 86 11.29 -24.63 -30.24
N ASP A 87 11.80 -24.69 -29.01
CA ASP A 87 12.71 -25.74 -28.53
C ASP A 87 12.15 -26.56 -27.35
N GLY A 88 10.84 -26.53 -27.10
CA GLY A 88 10.18 -27.45 -26.15
C GLY A 88 10.47 -27.22 -24.66
N GLY A 89 11.18 -26.16 -24.29
CA GLY A 89 11.38 -25.72 -22.91
C GLY A 89 10.36 -24.66 -22.47
N THR A 90 9.51 -24.98 -21.50
CA THR A 90 8.56 -24.04 -20.90
C THR A 90 9.31 -23.11 -19.94
N THR A 91 9.57 -21.87 -20.36
CA THR A 91 10.16 -20.85 -19.48
C THR A 91 9.08 -19.83 -19.10
N LEU A 92 8.71 -19.81 -17.82
CA LEU A 92 7.80 -18.84 -17.20
C LEU A 92 8.52 -17.49 -17.03
N LEU A 93 8.82 -16.79 -18.13
CA LEU A 93 9.26 -15.39 -18.07
C LEU A 93 8.09 -14.54 -18.55
N ALA A 94 7.45 -13.86 -17.58
CA ALA A 94 6.44 -12.85 -17.82
C ALA A 94 7.02 -11.74 -18.71
N SER A 95 6.76 -11.81 -20.01
CA SER A 95 6.90 -10.66 -20.88
C SER A 95 5.66 -9.78 -20.71
N PRO A 96 5.78 -8.44 -20.65
CA PRO A 96 4.62 -7.57 -20.64
C PRO A 96 3.91 -7.72 -21.97
N SER A 97 2.85 -8.53 -22.00
CA SER A 97 1.95 -8.60 -23.13
C SER A 97 1.34 -7.22 -23.35
N LYS A 98 1.46 -6.74 -24.59
CA LYS A 98 0.87 -5.52 -25.14
C LYS A 98 -0.56 -5.31 -24.63
N PRO A 99 -0.92 -4.13 -24.08
CA PRO A 99 -2.31 -3.82 -23.76
C PRO A 99 -3.05 -3.68 -25.09
N GLY A 100 -4.16 -4.38 -25.29
CA GLY A 100 -4.94 -4.19 -26.51
C GLY A 100 -5.79 -5.34 -27.02
N SER A 101 -6.21 -6.31 -26.20
CA SER A 101 -7.30 -7.20 -26.63
C SER A 101 -8.19 -7.78 -25.53
N LEU A 102 -8.31 -7.10 -24.40
CA LEU A 102 -9.47 -7.21 -23.50
C LEU A 102 -10.16 -5.84 -23.52
N ASP A 103 -11.49 -5.82 -23.44
CA ASP A 103 -12.28 -4.58 -23.53
C ASP A 103 -11.67 -3.51 -22.62
N SER A 104 -11.36 -2.33 -23.15
CA SER A 104 -10.71 -1.24 -22.39
C SER A 104 -11.47 -0.88 -21.11
N ALA A 105 -12.77 -1.19 -21.06
CA ALA A 105 -13.61 -1.03 -19.89
C ALA A 105 -13.19 -1.93 -18.71
N GLU A 106 -12.87 -3.21 -18.94
CA GLU A 106 -12.44 -4.12 -17.86
C GLU A 106 -11.09 -3.68 -17.28
N GLU A 107 -10.17 -3.22 -18.13
CA GLU A 107 -8.88 -2.67 -17.69
C GLU A 107 -9.07 -1.37 -16.88
N ASP A 108 -9.94 -0.47 -17.33
CA ASP A 108 -10.26 0.78 -16.63
C ASP A 108 -10.89 0.50 -15.25
N GLU A 109 -11.77 -0.49 -15.14
CA GLU A 109 -12.38 -0.96 -13.89
C GLU A 109 -11.32 -1.53 -12.91
N GLU A 110 -10.44 -2.41 -13.37
CA GLU A 110 -9.34 -2.95 -12.55
C GLU A 110 -8.42 -1.85 -12.01
N LEU A 111 -8.18 -0.80 -12.80
CA LEU A 111 -7.36 0.35 -12.41
C LEU A 111 -8.07 1.25 -11.40
N GLU A 112 -9.38 1.45 -11.53
CA GLU A 112 -10.19 2.19 -10.54
C GLU A 112 -10.16 1.48 -9.17
N ASN A 113 -10.28 0.16 -9.16
CA ASN A 113 -10.15 -0.63 -7.93
C ASN A 113 -8.75 -0.50 -7.32
N LEU A 114 -7.71 -0.56 -8.15
CA LEU A 114 -6.33 -0.40 -7.69
C LEU A 114 -6.11 0.99 -7.09
N GLU A 115 -6.62 2.04 -7.72
CA GLU A 115 -6.56 3.41 -7.19
C GLU A 115 -7.21 3.50 -5.81
N ALA A 116 -8.43 2.98 -5.66
CA ALA A 116 -9.15 2.99 -4.39
C ALA A 116 -8.43 2.20 -3.29
N LEU A 117 -7.76 1.10 -3.64
CA LEU A 117 -6.94 0.33 -2.69
C LEU A 117 -5.69 1.11 -2.24
N LEU A 118 -5.06 1.85 -3.16
CA LEU A 118 -3.92 2.69 -2.82
C LEU A 118 -4.34 3.81 -1.88
N ASP A 119 -5.47 4.48 -2.13
CA ASP A 119 -6.01 5.49 -1.22
C ASP A 119 -6.34 4.92 0.17
N LEU A 120 -7.00 3.76 0.23
CA LEU A 120 -7.26 3.06 1.49
C LEU A 120 -5.97 2.82 2.29
N LEU A 121 -4.91 2.36 1.63
CA LEU A 121 -3.61 2.12 2.27
C LEU A 121 -2.92 3.41 2.70
N VAL A 122 -3.04 4.50 1.92
CA VAL A 122 -2.55 5.83 2.32
C VAL A 122 -3.25 6.25 3.62
N HIS A 123 -4.58 6.20 3.66
CA HIS A 123 -5.35 6.65 4.82
C HIS A 123 -5.13 5.77 6.04
N LEU A 124 -4.94 4.46 5.86
CA LEU A 124 -4.57 3.54 6.95
C LEU A 124 -3.22 3.90 7.57
N MET A 125 -2.20 4.17 6.74
CA MET A 125 -0.88 4.57 7.24
C MET A 125 -0.90 5.96 7.88
N GLN A 126 -1.66 6.90 7.34
CA GLN A 126 -1.85 8.22 7.96
C GLN A 126 -2.61 8.14 9.29
N TRP A 127 -3.52 7.19 9.43
CA TRP A 127 -4.27 7.01 10.67
C TRP A 127 -3.36 6.50 11.81
N ASP A 128 -2.43 5.58 11.55
CA ASP A 128 -1.45 5.17 12.56
C ASP A 128 -0.74 6.38 13.20
N MET A 129 -0.40 7.39 12.40
CA MET A 129 0.22 8.62 12.89
C MET A 129 -0.65 9.42 13.88
N MET A 130 -1.97 9.45 13.70
CA MET A 130 -2.86 10.16 14.64
C MET A 130 -2.94 9.42 15.99
N ASP A 131 -2.91 8.09 15.96
CA ASP A 131 -2.96 7.27 17.17
C ASP A 131 -1.62 7.33 17.93
N LEU A 132 -0.48 7.52 17.26
CA LEU A 132 0.90 7.60 17.83
C LEU A 132 1.16 8.78 18.79
N SER A 133 0.20 9.69 18.97
CA SER A 133 0.26 10.71 20.03
C SER A 133 -0.25 10.23 21.40
N GLY A 134 -0.83 9.02 21.47
CA GLY A 134 -1.24 8.38 22.71
C GLY A 134 -0.07 7.72 23.44
N GLU A 135 -0.03 7.90 24.77
CA GLU A 135 1.02 7.54 25.72
C GLU A 135 1.77 6.22 25.44
N ILE A 136 3.05 6.22 25.84
CA ILE A 136 4.02 5.11 25.82
C ILE A 136 3.48 3.93 26.65
N GLY A 137 2.52 3.22 26.09
CA GLY A 137 2.01 1.93 26.53
C GLY A 137 2.36 0.90 25.47
N VAL A 138 2.71 -0.30 25.90
CA VAL A 138 3.00 -1.45 25.03
C VAL A 138 1.83 -1.67 24.08
N ARG A 139 1.92 -1.13 22.86
CA ARG A 139 0.95 -1.40 21.78
C ARG A 139 0.99 -2.89 21.52
N GLN A 140 -0.15 -3.55 21.68
CA GLN A 140 -0.25 -4.99 21.46
C GLN A 140 -0.21 -5.34 19.96
N PHE A 141 -0.33 -4.32 19.10
CA PHE A 141 -0.29 -4.42 17.64
C PHE A 141 0.97 -3.70 17.13
N ASP A 142 1.88 -4.45 16.50
CA ASP A 142 3.07 -3.91 15.85
C ASP A 142 2.67 -3.28 14.52
N ILE A 143 2.26 -2.02 14.56
CA ILE A 143 1.78 -1.30 13.39
C ILE A 143 2.89 -1.15 12.34
N GLY A 144 4.16 -1.17 12.76
CA GLY A 144 5.30 -1.23 11.84
C GLY A 144 5.26 -2.47 10.94
N MET A 145 4.95 -3.64 11.51
CA MET A 145 4.76 -4.88 10.74
C MET A 145 3.53 -4.83 9.83
N ALA A 146 2.47 -4.16 10.26
CA ALA A 146 1.23 -4.04 9.49
C ALA A 146 1.41 -3.07 8.28
N SER A 147 2.08 -1.94 8.49
CA SER A 147 2.50 -1.01 7.43
C SER A 147 3.48 -1.65 6.46
N PHE A 148 4.43 -2.46 6.94
CA PHE A 148 5.35 -3.23 6.09
C PHE A 148 4.63 -4.32 5.26
N THR A 149 3.64 -4.97 5.86
CA THR A 149 2.76 -5.91 5.15
C THR A 149 1.98 -5.18 4.05
N GLY A 150 1.46 -3.98 4.35
CA GLY A 150 0.85 -3.08 3.38
C GLY A 150 1.81 -2.71 2.24
N LEU A 151 3.05 -2.33 2.54
CA LEU A 151 4.08 -2.02 1.54
C LEU A 151 4.37 -3.21 0.63
N THR A 152 4.55 -4.39 1.21
CA THR A 152 4.82 -5.63 0.45
C THR A 152 3.64 -6.00 -0.44
N LEU A 153 2.41 -5.72 -0.01
CA LEU A 153 1.20 -5.90 -0.82
C LEU A 153 1.18 -4.92 -2.01
N VAL A 154 1.46 -3.65 -1.76
CA VAL A 154 1.45 -2.59 -2.79
C VAL A 154 2.48 -2.85 -3.88
N LEU A 155 3.70 -3.21 -3.50
CA LEU A 155 4.77 -3.49 -4.46
C LEU A 155 4.47 -4.71 -5.34
N ARG A 156 3.64 -5.64 -4.87
CA ARG A 156 3.18 -6.78 -5.67
C ARG A 156 1.99 -6.43 -6.58
N LEU A 157 1.13 -5.51 -6.14
CA LEU A 157 -0.02 -5.05 -6.93
C LEU A 157 0.38 -4.11 -8.08
N ILE A 158 1.45 -3.33 -7.91
CA ILE A 158 1.85 -2.32 -8.91
C ILE A 158 2.75 -2.94 -9.96
N THR A 159 2.22 -3.01 -11.17
CA THR A 159 2.97 -3.40 -12.36
C THR A 159 3.47 -2.17 -13.12
N PRO A 160 4.57 -2.26 -13.88
CA PRO A 160 5.04 -1.16 -14.73
C PRO A 160 3.98 -0.67 -15.73
N ALA A 161 3.04 -1.54 -16.12
CA ALA A 161 1.90 -1.18 -16.97
C ALA A 161 0.90 -0.28 -16.24
N ALA A 162 0.60 -0.56 -14.96
CA ALA A 162 -0.30 0.26 -14.15
C ALA A 162 0.24 1.68 -13.92
N LEU A 163 1.57 1.85 -13.86
CA LEU A 163 2.21 3.17 -13.71
C LEU A 163 2.10 4.07 -14.96
N GLN A 164 1.66 3.55 -16.10
CA GLN A 164 1.35 4.38 -17.28
C GLN A 164 0.10 5.24 -17.06
N TYR A 165 -0.77 4.84 -16.12
CA TYR A 165 -2.00 5.55 -15.80
C TYR A 165 -1.72 6.64 -14.76
N PRO A 166 -1.96 7.93 -15.08
CA PRO A 166 -1.52 9.05 -14.24
C PRO A 166 -2.05 9.01 -12.80
N GLN A 167 -3.30 8.61 -12.59
CA GLN A 167 -3.92 8.57 -11.25
C GLN A 167 -3.28 7.50 -10.37
N VAL A 168 -3.19 6.26 -10.87
CA VAL A 168 -2.53 5.14 -10.17
C VAL A 168 -1.06 5.47 -9.87
N CYS A 169 -0.36 6.07 -10.84
CA CYS A 169 1.03 6.51 -10.67
C CYS A 169 1.16 7.55 -9.55
N GLN A 170 0.30 8.58 -9.53
CA GLN A 170 0.30 9.59 -8.48
C GLN A 170 0.01 8.98 -7.11
N GLN A 171 -1.00 8.12 -6.99
CA GLN A 171 -1.38 7.51 -5.71
C GLN A 171 -0.31 6.55 -5.19
N PHE A 172 0.35 5.80 -6.08
CA PHE A 172 1.50 4.99 -5.68
C PHE A 172 2.63 5.83 -5.09
N PHE A 173 3.01 6.93 -5.74
CA PHE A 173 4.11 7.75 -5.25
C PHE A 173 3.74 8.55 -4.00
N LYS A 174 2.47 8.93 -3.83
CA LYS A 174 1.95 9.48 -2.57
C LYS A 174 2.08 8.47 -1.44
N LEU A 175 1.72 7.21 -1.68
CA LEU A 175 1.84 6.11 -0.72
C LEU A 175 3.30 5.83 -0.37
N LEU A 176 4.19 5.82 -1.36
CA LEU A 176 5.61 5.65 -1.16
C LEU A 176 6.21 6.81 -0.33
N LEU A 177 5.78 8.05 -0.60
CA LEU A 177 6.15 9.21 0.21
C LEU A 177 5.74 9.03 1.67
N VAL A 178 4.47 8.69 1.93
CA VAL A 178 3.94 8.43 3.28
C VAL A 178 4.81 7.39 3.99
N LEU A 179 5.21 6.32 3.30
CA LEU A 179 6.06 5.30 3.90
C LEU A 179 7.44 5.82 4.32
N VAL A 180 8.14 6.53 3.43
CA VAL A 180 9.50 7.01 3.74
C VAL A 180 9.50 8.19 4.72
N GLU A 181 8.40 8.94 4.77
CA GLU A 181 8.23 10.08 5.67
C GLU A 181 7.88 9.63 7.09
N PHE A 182 7.05 8.60 7.25
CA PHE A 182 6.57 8.17 8.56
C PHE A 182 7.29 6.96 9.15
N TYR A 183 7.89 6.09 8.33
CA TYR A 183 8.59 4.89 8.81
C TYR A 183 10.04 4.79 8.33
N PRO A 184 10.86 5.86 8.47
CA PRO A 184 12.22 5.84 7.98
C PRO A 184 13.11 4.82 8.74
N ASP A 185 12.80 4.55 10.02
CA ASP A 185 13.51 3.56 10.85
C ASP A 185 13.33 2.11 10.36
N GLN A 186 12.26 1.85 9.61
CA GLN A 186 11.97 0.51 9.07
C GLN A 186 12.58 0.30 7.68
N LEU A 187 13.02 1.36 6.99
CA LEU A 187 13.62 1.25 5.67
C LEU A 187 14.87 0.37 5.64
N PRO A 188 15.81 0.45 6.61
CA PRO A 188 16.98 -0.42 6.63
C PRO A 188 16.65 -1.90 6.90
N ASN A 189 15.48 -2.19 7.47
CA ASN A 189 15.02 -3.54 7.78
C ASN A 189 14.34 -4.24 6.58
N LEU A 190 14.10 -3.51 5.49
CA LEU A 190 13.58 -4.05 4.24
C LEU A 190 14.59 -5.05 3.64
N ASP A 191 14.08 -6.05 2.91
CA ASP A 191 14.91 -6.87 2.02
C ASP A 191 15.73 -5.94 1.10
N PRO A 192 17.07 -6.09 1.01
CA PRO A 192 17.91 -5.25 0.17
C PRO A 192 17.41 -5.07 -1.26
N ALA A 193 16.82 -6.13 -1.86
CA ALA A 193 16.25 -6.05 -3.21
C ALA A 193 15.02 -5.13 -3.28
N LEU A 194 14.19 -5.15 -2.23
CA LEU A 194 12.98 -4.36 -2.12
C LEU A 194 13.31 -2.90 -1.78
N LEU A 195 14.27 -2.66 -0.90
CA LEU A 195 14.82 -1.33 -0.64
C LEU A 195 15.40 -0.71 -1.91
N GLN A 196 16.19 -1.47 -2.67
CA GLN A 196 16.74 -1.00 -3.95
C GLN A 196 15.64 -0.65 -4.94
N SER A 197 14.60 -1.49 -5.05
CA SER A 197 13.45 -1.23 -5.93
C SER A 197 12.70 0.04 -5.52
N LEU A 198 12.53 0.27 -4.21
CA LEU A 198 11.91 1.48 -3.67
C LEU A 198 12.75 2.72 -4.01
N LEU A 199 14.06 2.68 -3.81
CA LEU A 199 14.94 3.80 -4.13
C LEU A 199 14.95 4.10 -5.64
N GLN A 200 14.96 3.08 -6.49
CA GLN A 200 14.83 3.24 -7.94
C GLN A 200 13.49 3.87 -8.33
N ALA A 201 12.40 3.48 -7.68
CA ALA A 201 11.10 4.11 -7.89
C ALA A 201 11.12 5.60 -7.52
N ILE A 202 11.77 5.99 -6.41
CA ILE A 202 11.92 7.41 -6.03
C ILE A 202 12.73 8.19 -7.08
N VAL A 203 13.83 7.62 -7.58
CA VAL A 203 14.63 8.26 -8.63
C VAL A 203 13.79 8.46 -9.90
N TYR A 204 13.04 7.43 -10.31
CA TYR A 204 12.10 7.53 -11.42
C TYR A 204 11.04 8.62 -11.19
N ALA A 205 10.55 8.78 -9.96
CA ALA A 205 9.57 9.79 -9.63
C ALA A 205 10.11 11.20 -9.89
N VAL A 206 11.35 11.48 -9.47
CA VAL A 206 12.00 12.79 -9.64
C VAL A 206 12.17 13.16 -11.12
N GLU A 207 12.48 12.18 -11.96
CA GLU A 207 12.67 12.37 -13.41
C GLU A 207 11.34 12.33 -14.19
N ASN A 208 10.21 12.11 -13.51
CA ASN A 208 8.92 11.96 -14.16
C ASN A 208 8.43 13.30 -14.76
N ALA A 209 7.71 13.23 -15.88
CA ALA A 209 7.11 14.41 -16.52
C ALA A 209 5.90 14.96 -15.74
N ASN A 210 5.25 14.13 -14.92
CA ASN A 210 4.12 14.53 -14.08
C ASN A 210 4.62 15.28 -12.84
N THR A 211 4.31 16.57 -12.74
CA THR A 211 4.82 17.45 -11.69
C THR A 211 4.45 17.02 -10.27
N GLU A 212 3.28 16.40 -10.08
CA GLU A 212 2.90 15.89 -8.75
C GLU A 212 3.72 14.66 -8.38
N VAL A 213 4.01 13.77 -9.34
CA VAL A 213 4.90 12.62 -9.13
C VAL A 213 6.33 13.09 -8.81
N SER A 214 6.86 14.05 -9.56
CA SER A 214 8.18 14.63 -9.28
C SER A 214 8.25 15.26 -7.89
N LYS A 215 7.19 15.99 -7.50
CA LYS A 215 7.05 16.59 -6.18
C LYS A 215 7.05 15.53 -5.07
N TYR A 216 6.37 14.40 -5.24
CA TYR A 216 6.47 13.28 -4.30
C TYR A 216 7.89 12.73 -4.23
N GLY A 217 8.56 12.54 -5.37
CA GLY A 217 9.96 12.11 -5.43
C GLY A 217 10.91 13.04 -4.65
N PHE A 218 10.83 14.35 -4.88
CA PHE A 218 11.65 15.34 -4.16
C PHE A 218 11.38 15.34 -2.65
N LYS A 219 10.10 15.25 -2.25
CA LYS A 219 9.75 15.14 -0.83
C LYS A 219 10.29 13.86 -0.20
N SER A 220 10.21 12.72 -0.91
CA SER A 220 10.74 11.44 -0.44
C SER A 220 12.26 11.51 -0.22
N ILE A 221 13.02 12.07 -1.17
CA ILE A 221 14.47 12.27 -1.00
C ILE A 221 14.76 13.18 0.20
N THR A 222 13.99 14.26 0.35
CA THR A 222 14.15 15.20 1.47
C THR A 222 13.90 14.50 2.80
N ALA A 223 12.83 13.70 2.90
CA ALA A 223 12.50 12.94 4.11
C ALA A 223 13.63 11.97 4.50
N ILE A 224 14.14 11.18 3.54
CA ILE A 224 15.25 10.25 3.75
C ILE A 224 16.52 11.00 4.19
N ALA A 225 16.83 12.12 3.53
CA ALA A 225 18.01 12.93 3.85
C ALA A 225 17.93 13.54 5.26
N LEU A 226 16.76 14.10 5.63
CA LEU A 226 16.51 14.66 6.97
C LEU A 226 16.64 13.58 8.04
N TYR A 227 16.12 12.38 7.79
CA TYR A 227 16.26 11.26 8.70
C TYR A 227 17.72 10.84 8.90
N HIS A 228 18.49 10.70 7.82
CA HIS A 228 19.90 10.33 7.90
C HIS A 228 20.75 11.41 8.60
N CYS A 229 20.44 12.69 8.41
CA CYS A 229 21.09 13.77 9.16
C CYS A 229 20.75 13.70 10.66
N SER A 230 19.48 13.49 11.00
CA SER A 230 18.99 13.43 12.37
C SER A 230 19.61 12.26 13.16
N THR A 231 19.69 11.08 12.53
CA THR A 231 20.31 9.88 13.15
C THR A 231 21.83 10.00 13.30
N ARG A 232 22.52 10.73 12.41
CA ARG A 232 23.95 10.98 12.55
C ARG A 232 24.28 11.94 13.71
N HIS A 233 23.42 12.92 13.96
CA HIS A 233 23.57 13.82 15.10
C HIS A 233 23.37 13.11 16.44
N THR A 234 22.36 12.24 16.56
CA THR A 234 22.13 11.45 17.79
C THR A 234 23.23 10.42 18.05
N SER A 235 23.77 9.79 16.99
CA SER A 235 24.91 8.87 17.07
C SER A 235 26.20 9.55 17.53
N SER A 236 26.39 10.84 17.22
CA SER A 236 27.58 11.61 17.60
C SER A 236 27.58 12.06 19.07
N LEU A 237 26.40 12.21 19.69
CA LEU A 237 26.25 12.53 21.11
C LEU A 237 26.35 11.29 22.01
N GLY A 238 26.15 10.08 21.47
CA GLY A 238 26.33 8.81 22.18
C GLY A 238 27.78 8.33 22.28
N GLN A 239 28.73 8.97 21.60
CA GLN A 239 30.17 8.66 21.70
C GLN A 239 30.98 9.67 22.54
N SER A 240 30.35 10.74 23.05
CA SER A 240 31.03 11.77 23.84
C SER A 240 30.89 11.66 25.38
N ASP A 241 30.21 10.63 25.91
CA ASP A 241 30.05 10.42 27.36
C ASP A 241 30.76 9.16 27.89
N PHE A 242 31.85 8.74 27.24
CA PHE A 242 32.73 7.71 27.77
C PHE A 242 34.21 8.09 27.69
N PHE A 243 34.56 9.32 28.07
CA PHE A 243 35.87 9.62 28.61
C PHE A 243 35.81 10.87 29.50
N VAL A 244 36.26 10.67 30.75
CA VAL A 244 36.48 11.60 31.88
C VAL A 244 35.36 11.66 32.92
#